data_AF-A0A919Q842-F1
#
_entry.id   AF-A0A919Q842-F1
#
_cell.length_a   1.000
_cell.length_b   1.000
_cell.length_c   1.000
_cell.angle_alpha   90.00
_cell.angle_beta   90.00
_cell.angle_gamma   90.00
#
_symmetry.space_group_name_H-M   'P 1'
#
loop_
_entity.id
_entity.type
_entity.pdbx_description
1 polymer ?
#
loop_
_entity_poly.entity_id
_entity_poly.type
_entity_poly.pdbx_seq_one_letter_code
_entity_poly.pdbx_strand_id
1 'polypeptide(L)'
;MAQQGDRGRHRRGTRWWQRGQVGATYASPYRGVETAEKHPEKHPETHPEMHVERRMAVTAPVVDRPQYTWRDFELDDLPARAAPHRPDRPDTRDGRRHCGALERVLYRQWDAQDGPPSPDAVRAVDSLARLPDRLKELLATGLDGIYVGRGGVPDLDDMGYLRGAPLPSGRATWDICAGAYGDRKIVVGDRPSPTPDVMMHEVGHALDDVDALPGEWVSDSPEFAALYEECRPLLASAFHKQPGTLGRKEFFADAFAAIASRQRPALVDMLGGNTRTALNVMLFFNRRYGI
;
A
#
# COMPACT_ATOMS: atom_id res chain seq x y z
N MET A 1 12.12 -31.83 34.92
CA MET A 1 13.10 -31.50 33.86
C MET A 1 12.32 -31.33 32.56
N ALA A 2 12.55 -30.25 31.81
CA ALA A 2 11.95 -30.08 30.49
C ALA A 2 12.87 -30.65 29.40
N GLN A 3 12.30 -31.30 28.39
CA GLN A 3 13.03 -31.68 27.17
C GLN A 3 12.77 -30.65 26.07
N GLN A 4 13.84 -30.19 25.42
CA GLN A 4 13.75 -29.29 24.27
C GLN A 4 13.34 -30.07 23.02
N GLY A 5 12.39 -29.54 22.27
CA GLY A 5 12.01 -30.05 20.94
C GLY A 5 12.51 -29.13 19.83
N ASP A 6 13.78 -29.23 19.45
CA ASP A 6 14.28 -28.58 18.23
C ASP A 6 13.61 -29.23 17.00
N ARG A 7 12.97 -28.40 16.16
CA ARG A 7 12.51 -28.79 14.82
C ARG A 7 12.63 -27.65 13.80
N GLY A 8 13.62 -27.78 12.93
CA GLY A 8 13.33 -27.80 11.49
C GLY A 8 13.59 -26.51 10.71
N ARG A 9 14.84 -26.33 10.28
CA ARG A 9 15.25 -25.35 9.27
C ARG A 9 14.54 -25.53 7.90
N HIS A 10 14.13 -24.41 7.29
CA HIS A 10 14.12 -24.15 5.83
C HIS A 10 13.09 -24.95 4.97
N ARG A 11 12.65 -24.55 3.76
CA ARG A 11 13.02 -23.44 2.83
C ARG A 11 11.88 -23.16 1.81
N ARG A 12 11.85 -21.97 1.22
CA ARG A 12 11.23 -21.61 -0.10
C ARG A 12 9.72 -21.87 -0.32
N GLY A 13 8.87 -21.08 0.36
CA GLY A 13 7.60 -20.64 -0.24
C GLY A 13 7.83 -19.56 -1.32
N THR A 14 7.05 -19.55 -2.40
CA THR A 14 7.07 -18.46 -3.40
C THR A 14 6.35 -17.22 -2.86
N ARG A 15 7.00 -16.05 -2.96
CA ARG A 15 6.57 -14.81 -2.31
C ARG A 15 5.53 -14.08 -3.16
N TRP A 16 4.42 -13.63 -2.56
CA TRP A 16 3.33 -12.96 -3.28
C TRP A 16 3.78 -11.64 -3.93
N TRP A 17 4.67 -10.91 -3.26
CA TRP A 17 5.36 -9.72 -3.78
C TRP A 17 6.35 -9.98 -4.94
N GLN A 18 6.39 -11.20 -5.48
CA GLN A 18 7.04 -11.54 -6.76
C GLN A 18 6.04 -11.85 -7.89
N ARG A 19 4.73 -11.82 -7.62
CA ARG A 19 3.66 -11.85 -8.64
C ARG A 19 2.98 -10.49 -8.83
N GLY A 20 2.97 -9.63 -7.80
CA GLY A 20 2.52 -8.24 -7.88
C GLY A 20 3.63 -7.23 -8.22
N GLN A 21 3.93 -7.08 -9.51
CA GLN A 21 4.65 -5.94 -10.12
C GLN A 21 6.11 -5.64 -9.69
N VAL A 22 6.77 -4.79 -10.48
CA VAL A 22 8.20 -4.44 -10.36
C VAL A 22 8.36 -3.07 -9.69
N GLY A 23 8.31 -3.06 -8.36
CA GLY A 23 9.08 -2.15 -7.52
C GLY A 23 9.02 -0.65 -7.78
N ALA A 24 8.00 0.02 -7.25
CA ALA A 24 7.95 1.48 -7.15
C ALA A 24 9.02 2.06 -6.20
N THR A 25 9.68 3.14 -6.63
CA THR A 25 10.82 3.73 -5.91
C THR A 25 10.56 5.16 -5.44
N TYR A 26 10.86 5.45 -4.17
CA TYR A 26 11.04 6.80 -3.67
C TYR A 26 12.49 7.03 -3.22
N ALA A 27 13.00 8.24 -3.45
CA ALA A 27 14.29 8.72 -2.95
C ALA A 27 14.21 10.23 -2.72
N SER A 28 14.63 10.70 -1.56
CA SER A 28 14.51 12.12 -1.18
C SER A 28 15.52 13.00 -1.94
N PRO A 29 15.15 14.17 -2.47
CA PRO A 29 16.02 15.02 -3.30
C PRO A 29 17.05 15.87 -2.52
N TYR A 30 17.16 15.75 -1.19
CA TYR A 30 17.97 16.64 -0.35
C TYR A 30 19.31 16.06 0.14
N ARG A 31 20.23 15.83 -0.80
CA ARG A 31 21.72 15.84 -0.70
C ARG A 31 22.25 15.33 -2.05
N GLY A 32 23.41 15.76 -2.56
CA GLY A 32 24.42 16.71 -2.10
C GLY A 32 25.63 16.53 -3.02
N VAL A 33 26.27 17.61 -3.48
CA VAL A 33 27.30 17.51 -4.54
C VAL A 33 28.59 16.92 -4.00
N GLU A 34 29.04 15.80 -4.58
CA GLU A 34 30.42 15.33 -4.48
C GLU A 34 30.82 14.56 -5.74
N THR A 35 32.13 14.46 -6.02
CA THR A 35 32.68 14.33 -7.38
C THR A 35 33.17 12.94 -7.76
N ALA A 36 33.25 12.67 -9.07
CA ALA A 36 33.65 11.38 -9.62
C ALA A 36 35.10 11.37 -10.14
N GLU A 37 35.92 10.47 -9.59
CA GLU A 37 37.19 9.99 -10.17
C GLU A 37 37.23 8.45 -10.01
N LYS A 38 37.18 7.66 -11.10
CA LYS A 38 38.21 7.26 -12.07
C LYS A 38 38.88 5.92 -11.71
N HIS A 39 38.71 4.95 -12.61
CA HIS A 39 39.43 3.67 -12.67
C HIS A 39 40.86 3.87 -13.20
N PRO A 40 41.80 2.91 -13.04
CA PRO A 40 41.85 1.72 -13.93
C PRO A 40 42.44 0.47 -13.21
N GLU A 41 43.27 -0.48 -13.71
CA GLU A 41 43.68 -0.96 -15.06
C GLU A 41 43.84 -2.52 -15.06
N LYS A 42 43.47 -3.17 -16.17
CA LYS A 42 44.10 -4.31 -16.88
C LYS A 42 44.73 -5.56 -16.20
N HIS A 43 44.18 -6.73 -16.58
CA HIS A 43 44.85 -7.97 -17.09
C HIS A 43 45.81 -8.82 -16.20
N PRO A 44 46.11 -10.11 -16.56
CA PRO A 44 45.40 -11.08 -17.42
C PRO A 44 45.26 -12.54 -16.85
N GLU A 45 44.47 -13.36 -17.56
CA GLU A 45 44.59 -14.83 -17.80
C GLU A 45 44.96 -15.86 -16.71
N THR A 46 44.11 -16.90 -16.58
CA THR A 46 44.50 -18.30 -16.89
C THR A 46 43.27 -19.22 -17.00
N HIS A 47 43.29 -20.16 -17.97
CA HIS A 47 42.39 -21.33 -18.02
C HIS A 47 43.20 -22.60 -17.68
N PRO A 48 42.54 -23.66 -17.19
CA PRO A 48 42.41 -24.83 -18.05
C PRO A 48 40.99 -25.42 -18.10
N GLU A 49 40.76 -26.28 -19.10
CA GLU A 49 39.53 -27.05 -19.28
C GLU A 49 39.52 -28.31 -18.39
N MET A 50 38.35 -28.92 -18.17
CA MET A 50 38.09 -30.31 -18.61
C MET A 50 36.67 -30.84 -18.32
N HIS A 51 36.25 -31.76 -19.20
CA HIS A 51 35.18 -32.76 -19.10
C HIS A 51 33.69 -32.37 -18.96
N VAL A 52 32.91 -33.03 -19.82
CA VAL A 52 31.44 -33.00 -19.91
C VAL A 52 30.85 -34.20 -19.19
N GLU A 53 29.81 -34.01 -18.37
CA GLU A 53 28.94 -35.11 -17.92
C GLU A 53 27.46 -34.79 -18.21
N ARG A 54 26.84 -35.58 -19.09
CA ARG A 54 25.50 -35.34 -19.65
C ARG A 54 24.40 -35.94 -18.77
N ARG A 55 24.01 -35.24 -17.69
CA ARG A 55 22.90 -35.68 -16.83
C ARG A 55 21.54 -35.32 -17.42
N MET A 56 20.69 -36.33 -17.64
CA MET A 56 19.33 -36.15 -18.16
C MET A 56 18.41 -35.54 -17.12
N ALA A 57 17.63 -34.53 -17.50
CA ALA A 57 16.65 -33.91 -16.62
C ALA A 57 15.40 -34.79 -16.49
N VAL A 58 15.21 -35.42 -15.32
CA VAL A 58 13.98 -36.13 -14.97
C VAL A 58 12.96 -35.12 -14.44
N THR A 59 11.95 -34.78 -15.25
CA THR A 59 10.86 -33.90 -14.83
C THR A 59 9.85 -34.67 -13.99
N ALA A 60 9.91 -34.49 -12.67
CA ALA A 60 8.86 -34.95 -11.76
C ALA A 60 7.53 -34.21 -12.06
N PRO A 61 6.36 -34.87 -11.89
CA PRO A 61 5.07 -34.25 -12.17
C PRO A 61 4.79 -33.10 -11.21
N VAL A 62 4.26 -31.99 -11.75
CA VAL A 62 3.75 -30.89 -10.93
C VAL A 62 2.40 -31.31 -10.36
N VAL A 63 2.40 -31.77 -9.11
CA VAL A 63 1.17 -31.91 -8.31
C VAL A 63 0.66 -30.50 -7.99
N ASP A 64 -0.64 -30.29 -8.09
CA ASP A 64 -1.25 -28.99 -7.87
C ASP A 64 -0.93 -28.43 -6.48
N ARG A 65 -0.63 -27.14 -6.43
CA ARG A 65 -0.27 -26.47 -5.18
C ARG A 65 -1.54 -26.01 -4.45
N PRO A 66 -1.68 -26.28 -3.13
CA PRO A 66 -2.75 -25.66 -2.35
C PRO A 66 -2.62 -24.13 -2.41
N GLN A 67 -3.78 -23.47 -2.56
CA GLN A 67 -3.90 -22.03 -2.43
C GLN A 67 -4.11 -21.71 -0.95
N TYR A 68 -3.32 -20.79 -0.42
CA TYR A 68 -3.43 -20.28 0.96
C TYR A 68 -3.99 -18.85 0.93
N THR A 69 -4.67 -18.46 2.00
CA THR A 69 -5.29 -17.14 2.18
C THR A 69 -4.79 -16.49 3.47
N TRP A 70 -4.99 -15.18 3.65
CA TRP A 70 -4.52 -14.48 4.85
C TRP A 70 -5.10 -15.01 6.16
N ARG A 71 -6.31 -15.58 6.11
CA ARG A 71 -6.97 -16.24 7.25
C ARG A 71 -6.22 -17.47 7.77
N ASP A 72 -5.27 -18.01 7.01
CA ASP A 72 -4.40 -19.12 7.43
C ASP A 72 -3.24 -18.67 8.34
N PHE A 73 -3.12 -17.37 8.64
CA PHE A 73 -2.00 -16.77 9.41
C PHE A 73 -2.44 -15.86 10.57
N GLU A 74 -3.75 -15.80 10.88
CA GLU A 74 -4.27 -15.03 12.01
C GLU A 74 -3.75 -15.61 13.36
N LEU A 75 -3.39 -14.73 14.30
CA LEU A 75 -2.87 -15.09 15.63
C LEU A 75 -3.89 -14.74 16.72
N ASP A 76 -4.04 -15.63 17.72
CA ASP A 76 -5.04 -15.50 18.78
C ASP A 76 -4.84 -14.30 19.73
N ASP A 77 -3.60 -13.79 19.86
CA ASP A 77 -3.24 -12.65 20.72
C ASP A 77 -3.69 -11.31 20.10
N LEU A 78 -4.98 -11.01 20.18
CA LEU A 78 -5.56 -9.77 19.65
C LEU A 78 -4.96 -8.52 20.35
N PRO A 79 -4.39 -7.55 19.61
CA PRO A 79 -3.86 -6.33 20.20
C PRO A 79 -4.97 -5.44 20.78
N ALA A 80 -4.60 -4.55 21.72
CA ALA A 80 -5.52 -3.60 22.35
C ALA A 80 -6.28 -2.76 21.31
N ARG A 81 -7.61 -2.62 21.49
CA ARG A 81 -8.52 -1.98 20.52
C ARG A 81 -9.35 -0.89 21.17
N ALA A 82 -9.15 0.36 20.74
CA ALA A 82 -9.93 1.50 21.22
C ALA A 82 -11.34 1.53 20.58
N ALA A 83 -12.38 1.30 21.38
CA ALA A 83 -13.76 1.39 20.91
C ALA A 83 -14.13 2.83 20.47
N PRO A 84 -14.91 3.02 19.38
CA PRO A 84 -15.33 4.34 18.94
C PRO A 84 -16.20 5.06 19.97
N HIS A 85 -16.29 6.37 19.85
CA HIS A 85 -17.33 7.16 20.49
C HIS A 85 -18.69 6.93 19.81
N ARG A 86 -19.76 7.35 20.49
CA ARG A 86 -21.10 7.38 19.87
C ARG A 86 -21.15 8.38 18.69
N PRO A 87 -22.02 8.18 17.68
CA PRO A 87 -22.09 9.03 16.49
C PRO A 87 -22.41 10.51 16.78
N ASP A 88 -23.11 10.78 17.88
CA ASP A 88 -23.54 12.10 18.35
C ASP A 88 -22.46 12.85 19.17
N ARG A 89 -21.36 12.18 19.55
CA ARG A 89 -20.32 12.81 20.38
C ARG A 89 -19.52 13.84 19.56
N PRO A 90 -19.30 15.07 20.08
CA PRO A 90 -18.37 16.03 19.48
C PRO A 90 -16.96 15.46 19.30
N ASP A 91 -16.28 15.95 18.27
CA ASP A 91 -14.91 15.55 17.93
C ASP A 91 -13.90 16.00 18.99
N THR A 92 -13.38 15.02 19.74
CA THR A 92 -12.36 15.19 20.78
C THR A 92 -10.92 15.03 20.30
N ARG A 93 -10.69 14.73 19.01
CA ARG A 93 -9.36 14.46 18.42
C ARG A 93 -8.51 13.40 19.16
N ASP A 94 -9.16 12.45 19.81
CA ASP A 94 -8.54 11.29 20.49
C ASP A 94 -8.52 10.04 19.60
N GLY A 95 -8.69 10.20 18.28
CA GLY A 95 -8.70 9.10 17.29
C GLY A 95 -9.93 8.18 17.37
N ARG A 96 -10.89 8.47 18.26
CA ARG A 96 -12.07 7.64 18.52
C ARG A 96 -13.35 8.17 17.87
N ARG A 97 -13.23 9.15 16.98
CA ARG A 97 -14.34 9.69 16.17
C ARG A 97 -15.03 8.57 15.39
N HIS A 98 -16.37 8.60 15.34
CA HIS A 98 -17.19 7.57 14.69
C HIS A 98 -17.18 7.70 13.16
N CYS A 99 -16.93 6.60 12.45
CA CYS A 99 -16.74 6.53 11.00
C CYS A 99 -17.94 5.95 10.23
N GLY A 100 -19.06 5.66 10.92
CA GLY A 100 -20.30 5.19 10.27
C GLY A 100 -20.25 3.70 9.96
N ALA A 101 -20.60 3.30 8.73
CA ALA A 101 -20.59 1.89 8.31
C ALA A 101 -19.21 1.22 8.48
N LEU A 102 -18.12 2.00 8.41
CA LEU A 102 -16.74 1.53 8.60
C LEU A 102 -16.45 0.94 9.98
N GLU A 103 -17.24 1.23 11.02
CA GLU A 103 -17.01 0.65 12.37
C GLU A 103 -17.15 -0.88 12.41
N ARG A 104 -17.71 -1.50 11.37
CA ARG A 104 -17.74 -2.96 11.21
C ARG A 104 -16.37 -3.56 10.88
N VAL A 105 -15.44 -2.76 10.35
CA VAL A 105 -14.14 -3.19 9.82
C VAL A 105 -12.96 -2.35 10.34
N LEU A 106 -13.21 -1.30 11.11
CA LEU A 106 -12.18 -0.35 11.58
C LEU A 106 -11.61 -0.74 12.96
N TYR A 107 -10.36 -1.19 12.95
CA TYR A 107 -9.61 -1.64 14.12
C TYR A 107 -8.58 -0.59 14.54
N ARG A 108 -8.89 0.12 15.64
CA ARG A 108 -8.05 1.15 16.25
C ARG A 108 -7.07 0.51 17.24
N GLN A 109 -5.86 0.18 16.80
CA GLN A 109 -4.86 -0.59 17.54
C GLN A 109 -4.06 0.28 18.52
N TRP A 110 -4.74 0.71 19.59
CA TRP A 110 -4.18 1.36 20.78
C TRP A 110 -5.12 1.18 21.97
N ASP A 111 -4.62 1.31 23.21
CA ASP A 111 -5.47 1.48 24.39
C ASP A 111 -5.84 2.95 24.56
N ALA A 112 -7.09 3.23 24.91
CA ALA A 112 -7.57 4.57 25.24
C ALA A 112 -7.23 5.00 26.68
N GLN A 113 -6.75 4.10 27.54
CA GLN A 113 -6.22 4.44 28.88
C GLN A 113 -4.82 5.06 28.83
N ASP A 114 -4.00 4.68 27.85
CA ASP A 114 -2.65 5.23 27.64
C ASP A 114 -2.66 6.68 27.12
N GLY A 115 -3.83 7.17 26.70
CA GLY A 115 -4.05 8.52 26.18
C GLY A 115 -4.51 8.54 24.71
N PRO A 116 -4.44 9.71 24.05
CA PRO A 116 -4.70 9.81 22.62
C PRO A 116 -3.56 9.16 21.80
N PRO A 117 -3.85 8.59 20.62
CA PRO A 117 -2.82 8.03 19.73
C PRO A 117 -2.04 9.15 19.03
N SER A 118 -1.10 8.77 18.16
CA SER A 118 -0.34 9.73 17.35
C SER A 118 -1.24 10.59 16.44
N PRO A 119 -0.86 11.85 16.14
CA PRO A 119 -1.66 12.74 15.29
C PRO A 119 -1.99 12.18 13.91
N ASP A 120 -1.15 11.28 13.39
CA ASP A 120 -1.35 10.57 12.13
C ASP A 120 -2.47 9.54 12.21
N ALA A 121 -2.52 8.75 13.28
CA ALA A 121 -3.65 7.84 13.56
C ALA A 121 -4.96 8.60 13.81
N VAL A 122 -4.91 9.76 14.50
CA VAL A 122 -6.09 10.64 14.64
C VAL A 122 -6.56 11.13 13.27
N ARG A 123 -5.65 11.67 12.44
CA ARG A 123 -5.96 12.16 11.09
C ARG A 123 -6.58 11.07 10.21
N ALA A 124 -6.06 9.84 10.27
CA ALA A 124 -6.56 8.72 9.50
C ALA A 124 -8.04 8.42 9.82
N VAL A 125 -8.39 8.28 11.11
CA VAL A 125 -9.79 8.08 11.53
C VAL A 125 -10.67 9.27 11.19
N ASP A 126 -10.16 10.49 11.37
CA ASP A 126 -10.89 11.71 11.00
C ASP A 126 -11.18 11.81 9.49
N SER A 127 -10.27 11.34 8.63
CA SER A 127 -10.47 11.31 7.17
C SER A 127 -11.46 10.23 6.75
N LEU A 128 -11.43 9.04 7.38
CA LEU A 128 -12.49 8.03 7.22
C LEU A 128 -13.86 8.57 7.66
N ALA A 129 -13.93 9.30 8.78
CA ALA A 129 -15.16 9.91 9.26
C ALA A 129 -15.71 11.00 8.31
N ARG A 130 -14.84 11.67 7.54
CA ARG A 130 -15.18 12.68 6.53
C ARG A 130 -15.69 12.12 5.19
N LEU A 131 -15.48 10.84 4.89
CA LEU A 131 -15.94 10.23 3.63
C LEU A 131 -17.48 10.31 3.48
N PRO A 132 -18.03 10.44 2.26
CA PRO A 132 -19.46 10.23 2.00
C PRO A 132 -19.95 8.85 2.46
N ASP A 133 -21.17 8.77 2.99
CA ASP A 133 -21.66 7.52 3.58
C ASP A 133 -21.82 6.37 2.56
N ARG A 134 -22.14 6.67 1.29
CA ARG A 134 -22.08 5.68 0.18
C ARG A 134 -20.68 5.05 0.03
N LEU A 135 -19.60 5.80 0.22
CA LEU A 135 -18.23 5.25 0.16
C LEU A 135 -17.91 4.44 1.42
N LYS A 136 -18.33 4.91 2.60
CA LYS A 136 -18.21 4.13 3.85
C LYS A 136 -18.94 2.78 3.76
N GLU A 137 -20.12 2.74 3.13
CA GLU A 137 -20.90 1.52 2.92
C GLU A 137 -20.24 0.56 1.92
N LEU A 138 -19.75 1.09 0.78
CA LEU A 138 -19.01 0.32 -0.22
C LEU A 138 -17.74 -0.31 0.38
N LEU A 139 -16.91 0.50 1.05
CA LEU A 139 -15.70 0.04 1.74
C LEU A 139 -16.02 -0.97 2.85
N ALA A 140 -17.02 -0.72 3.70
CA ALA A 140 -17.47 -1.65 4.74
C ALA A 140 -18.29 -2.85 4.23
N THR A 141 -18.27 -3.10 2.91
CA THR A 141 -18.83 -4.29 2.25
C THR A 141 -17.76 -5.02 1.43
N GLY A 142 -16.82 -4.27 0.84
CA GLY A 142 -15.71 -4.82 0.06
C GLY A 142 -14.46 -5.19 0.85
N LEU A 143 -14.25 -4.59 2.03
CA LEU A 143 -13.06 -4.80 2.87
C LEU A 143 -13.27 -5.83 3.97
N ASP A 144 -12.23 -6.62 4.24
CA ASP A 144 -12.11 -7.50 5.40
C ASP A 144 -11.58 -6.74 6.64
N GLY A 145 -10.86 -5.63 6.47
CA GLY A 145 -10.39 -4.82 7.59
C GLY A 145 -9.73 -3.48 7.25
N ILE A 146 -9.74 -2.55 8.19
CA ILE A 146 -9.00 -1.29 8.19
C ILE A 146 -8.29 -1.16 9.53
N TYR A 147 -6.96 -1.23 9.53
CA TYR A 147 -6.12 -1.24 10.73
C TYR A 147 -5.40 0.09 10.87
N VAL A 148 -5.56 0.76 12.02
CA VAL A 148 -4.94 2.05 12.31
C VAL A 148 -4.22 1.98 13.65
N GLY A 149 -2.96 2.38 13.71
CA GLY A 149 -2.19 2.36 14.96
C GLY A 149 -0.81 3.01 14.85
N ARG A 150 0.13 2.52 15.67
CA ARG A 150 1.50 3.03 15.79
C ARG A 150 2.50 2.19 14.97
N GLY A 151 3.53 2.83 14.44
CA GLY A 151 4.62 2.16 13.71
C GLY A 151 4.42 2.16 12.20
N GLY A 152 5.04 1.21 11.51
CA GLY A 152 4.81 0.95 10.08
C GLY A 152 3.90 -0.26 9.86
N VAL A 153 3.67 -0.62 8.60
CA VAL A 153 2.80 -1.77 8.25
C VAL A 153 3.13 -3.06 9.03
N PRO A 154 4.40 -3.48 9.25
CA PRO A 154 4.72 -4.68 10.03
C PRO A 154 4.55 -4.56 11.56
N ASP A 155 4.19 -3.38 12.06
CA ASP A 155 3.89 -3.12 13.47
C ASP A 155 2.37 -3.24 13.75
N LEU A 156 1.54 -3.53 12.74
CA LEU A 156 0.07 -3.55 12.80
C LEU A 156 -0.53 -4.87 12.30
N ASP A 157 -1.68 -5.23 12.87
CA ASP A 157 -2.42 -6.47 12.56
C ASP A 157 -1.54 -7.75 12.58
N ASP A 158 -1.79 -8.72 11.69
CA ASP A 158 -0.99 -9.93 11.53
C ASP A 158 0.31 -9.71 10.72
N MET A 159 0.61 -8.47 10.29
CA MET A 159 1.66 -8.14 9.32
C MET A 159 3.10 -8.27 9.84
N GLY A 160 3.30 -8.76 11.06
CA GLY A 160 4.62 -8.96 11.66
C GLY A 160 5.59 -9.82 10.84
N TYR A 161 5.08 -10.68 9.95
CA TYR A 161 5.89 -11.47 9.00
C TYR A 161 6.58 -10.61 7.90
N LEU A 162 6.16 -9.35 7.69
CA LEU A 162 6.79 -8.39 6.78
C LEU A 162 8.00 -7.66 7.39
N ARG A 163 8.27 -7.85 8.69
CA ARG A 163 9.35 -7.15 9.41
C ARG A 163 10.72 -7.47 8.81
N GLY A 164 11.46 -6.44 8.39
CA GLY A 164 12.72 -6.57 7.65
C GLY A 164 12.60 -7.16 6.24
N ALA A 165 11.39 -7.44 5.73
CA ALA A 165 11.22 -7.90 4.36
C ALA A 165 11.41 -6.71 3.38
N PRO A 166 12.16 -6.88 2.27
CA PRO A 166 12.37 -5.81 1.30
C PRO A 166 11.07 -5.51 0.56
N LEU A 167 10.84 -4.21 0.29
CA LEU A 167 9.83 -3.76 -0.65
C LEU A 167 10.12 -4.29 -2.06
N PRO A 168 9.13 -4.37 -2.97
CA PRO A 168 9.33 -4.85 -4.34
C PRO A 168 10.40 -4.07 -5.13
N SER A 169 10.74 -2.84 -4.72
CA SER A 169 11.81 -2.03 -5.32
C SER A 169 13.21 -2.29 -4.77
N GLY A 170 13.35 -3.07 -3.70
CA GLY A 170 14.62 -3.42 -3.07
C GLY A 170 15.39 -2.27 -2.42
N ARG A 171 14.84 -1.05 -2.40
CA ARG A 171 15.52 0.15 -1.85
C ARG A 171 15.29 0.38 -0.35
N ALA A 172 14.26 -0.25 0.22
CA ALA A 172 13.92 -0.20 1.64
C ALA A 172 13.09 -1.45 2.02
N THR A 173 12.70 -1.56 3.29
CA THR A 173 11.86 -2.64 3.83
C THR A 173 10.47 -2.14 4.21
N TRP A 174 9.53 -3.06 4.44
CA TRP A 174 8.16 -2.71 4.83
C TRP A 174 8.08 -1.94 6.17
N ASP A 175 9.12 -2.02 7.02
CA ASP A 175 9.17 -1.33 8.33
C ASP A 175 9.06 0.20 8.24
N ILE A 176 9.37 0.79 7.07
CA ILE A 176 9.23 2.24 6.82
C ILE A 176 7.90 2.63 6.18
N CYS A 177 7.07 1.68 5.73
CA CYS A 177 5.79 1.99 5.09
C CYS A 177 4.79 2.53 6.11
N ALA A 178 4.29 3.74 5.85
CA ALA A 178 3.24 4.39 6.62
C ALA A 178 1.85 3.80 6.34
N GLY A 179 1.64 3.22 5.16
CA GLY A 179 0.39 2.61 4.75
C GLY A 179 0.62 1.45 3.78
N ALA A 180 -0.41 0.62 3.63
CA ALA A 180 -0.56 -0.34 2.55
C ALA A 180 -2.04 -0.74 2.37
N TYR A 181 -2.42 -0.96 1.12
CA TYR A 181 -3.59 -1.75 0.73
C TYR A 181 -3.13 -3.12 0.17
N GLY A 182 -3.82 -4.19 0.54
CA GLY A 182 -3.61 -5.51 -0.02
C GLY A 182 -4.68 -6.50 0.45
N ASP A 183 -5.16 -7.33 -0.48
CA ASP A 183 -6.15 -8.40 -0.22
C ASP A 183 -7.28 -7.97 0.72
N ARG A 184 -7.93 -6.84 0.41
CA ARG A 184 -9.09 -6.27 1.14
C ARG A 184 -8.81 -5.84 2.58
N LYS A 185 -7.54 -5.76 3.00
CA LYS A 185 -7.09 -5.04 4.19
C LYS A 185 -6.50 -3.68 3.81
N ILE A 186 -6.87 -2.63 4.55
CA ILE A 186 -6.10 -1.37 4.65
C ILE A 186 -5.31 -1.42 5.95
N VAL A 187 -4.03 -1.02 5.93
CA VAL A 187 -3.18 -0.88 7.13
C VAL A 187 -2.52 0.49 7.10
N VAL A 188 -2.65 1.31 8.16
CA VAL A 188 -2.06 2.66 8.25
C VAL A 188 -1.47 2.91 9.65
N GLY A 189 -0.18 3.25 9.67
CA GLY A 189 0.57 3.60 10.87
C GLY A 189 0.98 5.07 10.94
N ASP A 190 2.05 5.35 11.69
CA ASP A 190 2.59 6.70 11.94
C ASP A 190 4.05 6.91 11.50
N ARG A 191 4.55 6.08 10.57
CA ARG A 191 5.76 6.43 9.82
C ARG A 191 5.52 7.67 8.94
N PRO A 192 6.54 8.52 8.73
CA PRO A 192 6.45 9.61 7.76
C PRO A 192 6.18 9.09 6.34
N SER A 193 5.36 9.81 5.57
CA SER A 193 5.00 9.47 4.19
C SER A 193 5.04 10.72 3.28
N PRO A 194 5.36 10.60 1.98
CA PRO A 194 5.30 11.71 1.05
C PRO A 194 3.88 12.06 0.57
N THR A 195 2.90 11.14 0.69
CA THR A 195 1.49 11.44 0.33
C THR A 195 0.81 12.22 1.48
N PRO A 196 0.03 13.29 1.19
CA PRO A 196 -0.44 14.22 2.21
C PRO A 196 -1.59 13.68 3.09
N ASP A 197 -2.25 12.60 2.68
CA ASP A 197 -3.12 11.80 3.55
C ASP A 197 -3.02 10.32 3.16
N VAL A 198 -2.22 9.59 3.93
CA VAL A 198 -1.97 8.15 3.75
C VAL A 198 -3.27 7.35 3.74
N MET A 199 -4.21 7.65 4.64
CA MET A 199 -5.47 6.90 4.72
C MET A 199 -6.33 7.13 3.48
N MET A 200 -6.32 8.35 2.91
CA MET A 200 -7.03 8.60 1.65
C MET A 200 -6.31 8.00 0.43
N HIS A 201 -4.99 7.83 0.46
CA HIS A 201 -4.24 7.09 -0.57
C HIS A 201 -4.57 5.58 -0.52
N GLU A 202 -4.52 4.94 0.65
CA GLU A 202 -4.89 3.51 0.78
C GLU A 202 -6.38 3.27 0.49
N VAL A 203 -7.28 4.20 0.85
CA VAL A 203 -8.70 4.15 0.43
C VAL A 203 -8.83 4.32 -1.09
N GLY A 204 -7.95 5.09 -1.73
CA GLY A 204 -7.86 5.18 -3.18
C GLY A 204 -7.55 3.83 -3.83
N HIS A 205 -6.53 3.10 -3.35
CA HIS A 205 -6.26 1.73 -3.79
C HIS A 205 -7.40 0.76 -3.46
N ALA A 206 -8.03 0.87 -2.29
CA ALA A 206 -9.15 0.03 -1.91
C ALA A 206 -10.36 0.21 -2.84
N LEU A 207 -10.72 1.45 -3.20
CA LEU A 207 -11.78 1.74 -4.16
C LEU A 207 -11.41 1.34 -5.59
N ASP A 208 -10.12 1.24 -5.91
CA ASP A 208 -9.65 0.77 -7.22
C ASP A 208 -9.90 -0.75 -7.39
N ASP A 209 -9.83 -1.54 -6.31
CA ASP A 209 -10.17 -2.97 -6.27
C ASP A 209 -11.68 -3.20 -6.03
N VAL A 210 -12.23 -2.74 -4.90
CA VAL A 210 -13.55 -3.21 -4.42
C VAL A 210 -14.75 -2.67 -5.20
N ASP A 211 -14.57 -1.65 -6.05
CA ASP A 211 -15.61 -1.09 -6.94
C ASP A 211 -15.45 -1.59 -8.40
N ALA A 212 -14.54 -2.54 -8.65
CA ALA A 212 -14.36 -3.25 -9.91
C ALA A 212 -15.04 -4.64 -9.90
N LEU A 213 -14.97 -5.37 -11.02
CA LEU A 213 -15.32 -6.79 -11.03
C LEU A 213 -14.20 -7.61 -10.34
N PRO A 214 -14.50 -8.79 -9.74
CA PRO A 214 -13.49 -9.57 -9.01
C PRO A 214 -12.25 -9.91 -9.85
N GLY A 215 -11.10 -9.32 -9.51
CA GLY A 215 -9.82 -9.49 -10.22
C GLY A 215 -9.51 -8.41 -11.26
N GLU A 216 -10.46 -7.51 -11.54
CA GLU A 216 -10.25 -6.27 -12.30
C GLU A 216 -9.95 -5.10 -11.36
N TRP A 217 -9.64 -3.92 -11.93
CA TRP A 217 -9.40 -2.68 -11.18
C TRP A 217 -10.07 -1.51 -11.92
N VAL A 218 -10.62 -0.53 -11.21
CA VAL A 218 -11.33 0.62 -11.80
C VAL A 218 -10.42 1.46 -12.69
N SER A 219 -9.15 1.59 -12.32
CA SER A 219 -8.10 2.28 -13.05
C SER A 219 -7.64 1.53 -14.30
N ASP A 220 -7.90 0.22 -14.38
CA ASP A 220 -7.69 -0.61 -15.57
C ASP A 220 -8.91 -0.57 -16.52
N SER A 221 -10.02 0.07 -16.14
CA SER A 221 -11.20 0.25 -17.01
C SER A 221 -10.92 1.16 -18.23
N PRO A 222 -11.64 1.00 -19.35
CA PRO A 222 -11.39 1.79 -20.57
C PRO A 222 -11.52 3.31 -20.38
N GLU A 223 -12.43 3.78 -19.50
CA GLU A 223 -12.62 5.21 -19.21
C GLU A 223 -11.40 5.80 -18.50
N PHE A 224 -10.94 5.16 -17.41
CA PHE A 224 -9.79 5.68 -16.66
C PHE A 224 -8.47 5.43 -17.39
N ALA A 225 -8.33 4.32 -18.15
CA ALA A 225 -7.16 4.06 -18.96
C ALA A 225 -6.96 5.13 -20.05
N ALA A 226 -8.03 5.56 -20.73
CA ALA A 226 -7.96 6.65 -21.71
C ALA A 226 -7.59 7.99 -21.06
N LEU A 227 -8.26 8.34 -19.95
CA LEU A 227 -7.98 9.55 -19.17
C LEU A 227 -6.55 9.58 -18.62
N TYR A 228 -6.01 8.42 -18.19
CA TYR A 228 -4.63 8.31 -17.73
C TYR A 228 -3.64 8.57 -18.86
N GLU A 229 -3.86 8.08 -20.08
CA GLU A 229 -2.95 8.38 -21.21
C GLU A 229 -3.02 9.87 -21.64
N GLU A 230 -4.16 10.58 -21.46
CA GLU A 230 -4.20 12.06 -21.55
C GLU A 230 -3.35 12.73 -20.46
N CYS A 231 -3.42 12.23 -19.22
CA CYS A 231 -2.64 12.73 -18.09
C CYS A 231 -1.14 12.44 -18.25
N ARG A 232 -0.79 11.28 -18.80
CA ARG A 232 0.54 10.68 -18.81
C ARG A 232 1.69 11.59 -19.29
N PRO A 233 1.59 12.37 -20.39
CA PRO A 233 2.66 13.30 -20.75
C PRO A 233 2.88 14.37 -19.67
N LEU A 234 1.80 14.85 -19.05
CA LEU A 234 1.76 15.96 -18.10
C LEU A 234 2.19 15.59 -16.67
N LEU A 235 2.19 14.30 -16.31
CA LEU A 235 2.53 13.85 -14.95
C LEU A 235 3.91 14.34 -14.52
N ALA A 236 3.97 15.13 -13.44
CA ALA A 236 5.21 15.74 -12.97
C ALA A 236 6.20 14.72 -12.40
N SER A 237 5.70 13.62 -11.82
CA SER A 237 6.53 12.57 -11.22
C SER A 237 6.83 11.42 -12.18
N ALA A 238 8.04 10.89 -12.11
CA ALA A 238 8.39 9.62 -12.74
C ALA A 238 7.68 8.41 -12.08
N PHE A 239 7.21 8.56 -10.83
CA PHE A 239 6.48 7.55 -10.09
C PHE A 239 5.15 7.18 -10.78
N HIS A 240 4.32 8.17 -11.10
CA HIS A 240 3.07 7.98 -11.83
C HIS A 240 3.27 7.64 -13.31
N LYS A 241 4.51 7.70 -13.83
CA LYS A 241 4.90 7.33 -15.21
C LYS A 241 5.46 5.90 -15.33
N GLN A 242 5.43 5.11 -14.26
CA GLN A 242 5.96 3.74 -14.22
C GLN A 242 5.29 2.78 -15.25
N PRO A 243 6.02 1.76 -15.76
CA PRO A 243 5.53 0.86 -16.79
C PRO A 243 4.47 -0.13 -16.29
N GLY A 244 3.71 -0.70 -17.23
CA GLY A 244 2.58 -1.57 -16.92
C GLY A 244 1.40 -0.78 -16.36
N THR A 245 0.68 -1.35 -15.40
CA THR A 245 -0.49 -0.71 -14.76
C THR A 245 -0.14 0.02 -13.46
N LEU A 246 1.09 -0.12 -12.95
CA LEU A 246 1.51 0.43 -11.65
C LEU A 246 1.36 1.95 -11.58
N GLY A 247 1.99 2.71 -12.51
CA GLY A 247 1.89 4.18 -12.52
C GLY A 247 0.46 4.72 -12.61
N ARG A 248 -0.46 3.95 -13.20
CA ARG A 248 -1.90 4.27 -13.31
C ARG A 248 -2.67 4.03 -12.01
N LYS A 249 -2.36 2.95 -11.28
CA LYS A 249 -2.95 2.64 -9.96
C LYS A 249 -2.50 3.63 -8.90
N GLU A 250 -1.20 3.94 -8.88
CA GLU A 250 -0.62 5.01 -8.05
C GLU A 250 -1.27 6.37 -8.34
N PHE A 251 -1.46 6.70 -9.62
CA PHE A 251 -2.11 7.95 -10.00
C PHE A 251 -3.60 7.98 -9.61
N PHE A 252 -4.32 6.87 -9.71
CA PHE A 252 -5.70 6.76 -9.22
C PHE A 252 -5.77 7.01 -7.71
N ALA A 253 -4.89 6.38 -6.92
CA ALA A 253 -4.84 6.50 -5.48
C ALA A 253 -4.52 7.94 -5.02
N ASP A 254 -3.45 8.55 -5.55
CA ASP A 254 -3.10 9.93 -5.20
C ASP A 254 -4.12 10.95 -5.72
N ALA A 255 -4.73 10.74 -6.90
CA ALA A 255 -5.77 11.63 -7.40
C ALA A 255 -7.03 11.56 -6.54
N PHE A 256 -7.46 10.36 -6.12
CA PHE A 256 -8.53 10.21 -5.13
C PHE A 256 -8.16 10.91 -3.82
N ALA A 257 -6.96 10.67 -3.30
CA ALA A 257 -6.50 11.26 -2.04
C ALA A 257 -6.50 12.79 -2.07
N ALA A 258 -6.01 13.39 -3.16
CA ALA A 258 -6.01 14.84 -3.36
C ALA A 258 -7.43 15.41 -3.44
N ILE A 259 -8.38 14.72 -4.08
CA ILE A 259 -9.78 15.18 -4.20
C ILE A 259 -10.51 15.03 -2.86
N ALA A 260 -10.50 13.84 -2.25
CA ALA A 260 -11.17 13.56 -0.98
C ALA A 260 -10.65 14.43 0.18
N SER A 261 -9.33 14.67 0.22
CA SER A 261 -8.70 15.57 1.21
C SER A 261 -8.87 17.07 0.88
N ARG A 262 -9.59 17.40 -0.20
CA ARG A 262 -9.81 18.77 -0.73
C ARG A 262 -8.53 19.50 -1.18
N GLN A 263 -7.42 18.79 -1.34
CA GLN A 263 -6.12 19.30 -1.77
C GLN A 263 -6.02 19.38 -3.31
N ARG A 264 -6.98 20.08 -3.93
CA ARG A 264 -7.05 20.29 -5.39
C ARG A 264 -5.74 20.84 -6.01
N PRO A 265 -4.95 21.72 -5.35
CA PRO A 265 -3.64 22.12 -5.85
C PRO A 265 -2.69 20.93 -6.09
N ALA A 266 -2.64 19.95 -5.18
CA ALA A 266 -1.76 18.78 -5.34
C ALA A 266 -2.08 17.96 -6.60
N LEU A 267 -3.35 17.85 -7.00
CA LEU A 267 -3.74 17.22 -8.27
C LEU A 267 -3.30 18.05 -9.50
N VAL A 268 -3.34 19.38 -9.39
CA VAL A 268 -2.85 20.28 -10.44
C VAL A 268 -1.32 20.20 -10.55
N ASP A 269 -0.61 20.13 -9.42
CA ASP A 269 0.85 20.00 -9.35
C ASP A 269 1.32 18.63 -9.88
N MET A 270 0.61 17.53 -9.54
CA MET A 270 0.84 16.21 -10.13
C MET A 270 0.70 16.21 -11.66
N LEU A 271 -0.14 17.08 -12.22
CA LEU A 271 -0.35 17.26 -13.67
C LEU A 271 0.44 18.46 -14.24
N GLY A 272 1.54 18.86 -13.59
CA GLY A 272 2.47 19.86 -14.10
C GLY A 272 1.86 21.25 -14.26
N GLY A 273 0.87 21.60 -13.44
CA GLY A 273 0.12 22.86 -13.53
C GLY A 273 -1.10 22.81 -14.46
N ASN A 274 -1.42 21.67 -15.08
CA ASN A 274 -2.49 21.59 -16.07
C ASN A 274 -3.89 21.46 -15.42
N THR A 275 -4.45 22.60 -15.01
CA THR A 275 -5.79 22.72 -14.41
C THR A 275 -6.90 22.10 -15.27
N ARG A 276 -6.82 22.16 -16.62
CA ARG A 276 -7.84 21.57 -17.50
C ARG A 276 -7.88 20.04 -17.39
N THR A 277 -6.70 19.41 -17.36
CA THR A 277 -6.61 17.95 -17.20
C THR A 277 -6.98 17.54 -15.78
N ALA A 278 -6.59 18.32 -14.77
CA ALA A 278 -7.01 18.10 -13.39
C ALA A 278 -8.54 18.14 -13.23
N LEU A 279 -9.23 19.02 -13.96
CA LEU A 279 -10.70 19.06 -14.00
C LEU A 279 -11.31 17.81 -14.66
N ASN A 280 -10.71 17.27 -15.75
CA ASN A 280 -11.15 15.99 -16.34
C ASN A 280 -11.07 14.85 -15.31
N VAL A 281 -9.97 14.79 -14.54
CA VAL A 281 -9.77 13.80 -13.47
C VAL A 281 -10.77 13.98 -12.34
N MET A 282 -10.97 15.21 -11.86
CA MET A 282 -12.02 15.51 -10.88
C MET A 282 -13.41 15.08 -11.36
N LEU A 283 -13.74 15.32 -12.63
CA LEU A 283 -15.04 14.94 -13.20
C LEU A 283 -15.24 13.42 -13.27
N PHE A 284 -14.18 12.60 -13.41
CA PHE A 284 -14.27 11.15 -13.32
C PHE A 284 -14.66 10.71 -11.90
N PHE A 285 -13.90 11.13 -10.89
CA PHE A 285 -14.19 10.79 -9.48
C PHE A 285 -15.54 11.36 -9.02
N ASN A 286 -15.93 12.55 -9.51
CA ASN A 286 -17.23 13.14 -9.23
C ASN A 286 -18.39 12.33 -9.83
N ARG A 287 -18.32 11.91 -11.11
CA ARG A 287 -19.33 11.04 -11.74
C ARG A 287 -19.51 9.71 -11.00
N ARG A 288 -18.40 9.10 -10.56
CA ARG A 288 -18.41 7.76 -9.97
C ARG A 288 -18.78 7.76 -8.49
N TYR A 289 -18.25 8.70 -7.72
CA TYR A 289 -18.27 8.68 -6.25
C TYR A 289 -18.92 9.93 -5.60
N GLY A 290 -19.14 11.02 -6.35
CA GLY A 290 -19.80 12.23 -5.85
C GLY A 290 -18.93 13.18 -5.02
N ILE A 291 -17.59 13.13 -5.21
CA ILE A 291 -16.59 13.98 -4.51
C ILE A 291 -16.05 15.13 -5.37
#